data_AF-A0A7C4SSH5-F1
#
_entry.id   AF-A0A7C4SSH5-F1
#
_cell.length_a   1.000
_cell.length_b   1.000
_cell.length_c   1.000
_cell.angle_alpha   90.00
_cell.angle_beta   90.00
_cell.angle_gamma   90.00
#
_symmetry.space_group_name_H-M   'P 1'
#
loop_
_entity.id
_entity.type
_entity.pdbx_description
1 polymer ?
#
loop_
_entity_poly.entity_id
_entity_poly.type
_entity_poly.pdbx_seq_one_letter_code
_entity_poly.pdbx_strand_id
1 'polypeptide(L)'
;MMLKPMHMRKLVATIYEDYVDEVIYALGRLGIAHLIDIREDLDSWKGLIELVEPGDRLFKCRDLLSRVEKLMDELKVSEKNYPAELLKGDFNKILDDSEKELDVLENNYRKLKAEIESLMEKKVSDEEKPLLESMIATKKIEFEQHLQLFKKSLLVIRSRLEALRKVDEAKRFLGRTYRTYIMEAWVPLDKIEDVRKVIVDASKGLCIVEFSPP
;
A
#
# COMPACT_ATOMS: atom_id res chain seq x y z
N MET A 1 -0.20 -26.38 27.39
CA MET A 1 0.10 -24.94 27.27
C MET A 1 -1.23 -24.20 27.38
N MET A 2 -1.40 -23.37 28.41
CA MET A 2 -2.67 -22.68 28.67
C MET A 2 -2.63 -21.31 27.97
N LEU A 3 -3.51 -21.08 27.00
CA LEU A 3 -3.71 -19.76 26.41
C LEU A 3 -4.49 -18.91 27.43
N LYS A 4 -3.83 -17.95 28.08
CA LYS A 4 -4.52 -16.96 28.91
C LYS A 4 -4.96 -15.80 28.01
N PRO A 5 -6.22 -15.33 28.10
CA PRO A 5 -6.65 -14.14 27.38
C PRO A 5 -5.79 -12.94 27.79
N MET A 6 -5.36 -12.18 26.80
CA MET A 6 -4.58 -10.96 27.00
C MET A 6 -5.53 -9.86 27.47
N HIS A 7 -5.12 -9.10 28.49
CA HIS A 7 -5.92 -7.97 28.95
C HIS A 7 -5.76 -6.82 27.95
N MET A 8 -6.88 -6.34 27.44
CA MET A 8 -6.96 -5.26 26.46
C MET A 8 -7.63 -4.05 27.10
N ARG A 9 -7.30 -2.85 26.63
CA ARG A 9 -7.96 -1.60 27.01
C ARG A 9 -8.45 -0.87 25.76
N LYS A 10 -9.63 -0.25 25.87
CA LYS A 10 -10.19 0.54 24.78
C LYS A 10 -9.40 1.84 24.69
N LEU A 11 -8.90 2.13 23.51
CA LEU A 11 -8.31 3.39 23.09
C LEU A 11 -9.36 4.17 22.30
N VAL A 12 -9.46 5.47 22.58
CA VAL A 12 -10.15 6.45 21.74
C VAL A 12 -9.13 7.52 21.36
N ALA A 13 -8.94 7.75 20.06
CA ALA A 13 -8.05 8.78 19.56
C ALA A 13 -8.81 9.77 18.68
N THR A 14 -8.68 11.06 18.97
CA THR A 14 -9.14 12.16 18.11
C THR A 14 -7.94 12.71 17.36
N ILE A 15 -7.96 12.65 16.03
CA ILE A 15 -6.82 12.93 15.16
C ILE A 15 -7.19 14.06 14.20
N TYR A 16 -6.34 15.07 14.05
CA TYR A 16 -6.58 16.12 13.06
C TYR A 16 -6.49 15.57 11.63
N GLU A 17 -7.39 16.02 10.75
CA GLU A 17 -7.61 15.44 9.41
C GLU A 17 -6.35 15.30 8.55
N ASP A 18 -5.41 16.25 8.66
CA ASP A 18 -4.17 16.23 7.88
C ASP A 18 -3.18 15.12 8.29
N TYR A 19 -3.43 14.41 9.40
CA TYR A 19 -2.54 13.36 9.93
C TYR A 19 -3.20 11.98 10.04
N VAL A 20 -4.46 11.85 9.63
CA VAL A 20 -5.19 10.59 9.81
C VAL A 20 -4.54 9.44 9.04
N ASP A 21 -3.99 9.72 7.86
CA ASP A 21 -3.33 8.71 7.02
C ASP A 21 -2.04 8.20 7.66
N GLU A 22 -1.20 9.11 8.14
CA GLU A 22 0.05 8.81 8.82
C GLU A 22 -0.19 8.03 10.11
N VAL A 23 -1.21 8.40 10.89
CA VAL A 23 -1.56 7.70 12.13
C VAL A 23 -2.04 6.28 11.83
N ILE A 24 -2.95 6.09 10.89
CA ILE A 24 -3.45 4.75 10.51
C ILE A 24 -2.30 3.90 9.98
N TYR A 25 -1.45 4.46 9.11
CA TYR A 25 -0.30 3.75 8.55
C TYR A 25 0.68 3.33 9.64
N ALA A 26 1.04 4.25 10.55
CA ALA A 26 1.99 3.97 11.62
C ALA A 26 1.44 2.92 12.61
N LEU A 27 0.15 3.00 12.94
CA LEU A 27 -0.52 2.04 13.81
C LEU A 27 -0.61 0.65 13.15
N GLY A 28 -0.96 0.59 11.87
CA GLY A 28 -0.98 -0.66 11.09
C GLY A 28 0.39 -1.31 10.98
N ARG A 29 1.47 -0.51 10.86
CA ARG A 29 2.86 -0.98 10.90
C ARG A 29 3.26 -1.53 12.25
N LEU A 30 2.75 -0.96 13.33
CA LEU A 30 2.99 -1.42 14.68
C LEU A 30 2.30 -2.78 14.93
N GLY A 31 1.11 -2.99 14.37
CA GLY A 31 0.47 -4.31 14.28
C GLY A 31 -0.08 -4.86 15.60
N ILE A 32 -0.30 -3.99 16.60
CA ILE A 32 -0.72 -4.38 17.96
C ILE A 32 -2.09 -3.85 18.38
N ALA A 33 -2.71 -2.98 17.58
CA ALA A 33 -4.02 -2.42 17.86
C ALA A 33 -5.08 -3.04 16.95
N HIS A 34 -6.21 -3.43 17.53
CA HIS A 34 -7.37 -3.92 16.79
C HIS A 34 -8.40 -2.81 16.67
N LEU A 35 -8.52 -2.22 15.48
CA LEU A 35 -9.52 -1.18 15.22
C LEU A 35 -10.93 -1.70 15.49
N ILE A 36 -11.75 -0.87 16.12
CA ILE A 36 -13.17 -1.09 16.36
C ILE A 36 -13.92 -0.35 15.26
N ASP A 37 -14.92 -1.00 14.68
CA ASP A 37 -15.77 -0.38 13.67
C ASP A 37 -16.79 0.55 14.35
N ILE A 38 -16.60 1.87 14.22
CA ILE A 38 -17.47 2.84 14.89
C ILE A 38 -18.94 2.74 14.46
N ARG A 39 -19.22 2.11 13.31
CA ARG A 39 -20.58 1.84 12.82
C ARG A 39 -21.37 0.94 13.77
N GLU A 40 -20.68 0.10 14.55
CA GLU A 40 -21.31 -0.80 15.52
C GLU A 40 -21.80 -0.07 16.78
N ASP A 41 -21.30 1.14 17.06
CA ASP A 41 -21.62 1.91 18.27
C ASP A 41 -21.89 3.40 17.97
N LEU A 42 -22.52 3.68 16.82
CA LEU A 42 -22.77 5.06 16.35
C LEU A 42 -23.69 5.85 17.30
N ASP A 43 -24.63 5.15 17.96
CA ASP A 43 -25.60 5.76 18.87
C ASP A 43 -24.93 6.39 20.10
N SER A 44 -23.80 5.82 20.58
CA SER A 44 -23.03 6.38 21.70
C SER A 44 -22.51 7.79 21.41
N TRP A 45 -22.30 8.10 20.13
CA TRP A 45 -21.81 9.40 19.66
C TRP A 45 -22.91 10.43 19.43
N LYS A 46 -24.20 10.08 19.61
CA LYS A 46 -25.35 11.02 19.60
C LYS A 46 -25.36 12.00 18.41
N GLY A 47 -24.92 11.56 17.24
CA GLY A 47 -24.86 12.38 16.02
C GLY A 47 -23.71 13.40 15.96
N LEU A 48 -22.71 13.29 16.83
CA LEU A 48 -21.52 14.16 16.82
C LEU A 48 -20.49 13.77 15.74
N ILE A 49 -20.66 12.61 15.12
CA ILE A 49 -19.77 12.09 14.09
C ILE A 49 -20.57 11.67 12.85
N GLU A 50 -19.92 11.77 11.71
CA GLU A 50 -20.36 11.22 10.43
C GLU A 50 -19.50 9.99 10.08
N LEU A 51 -20.05 9.07 9.29
CA LEU A 51 -19.29 7.92 8.80
C LEU A 51 -18.36 8.34 7.67
N VAL A 52 -17.20 7.68 7.62
CA VAL A 52 -16.23 7.91 6.55
C VAL A 52 -16.56 7.00 5.38
N GLU A 53 -17.06 7.60 4.31
CA GLU A 53 -17.30 6.89 3.05
C GLU A 53 -15.99 6.58 2.30
N PRO A 54 -15.94 5.47 1.54
CA PRO A 54 -14.80 5.18 0.68
C PRO A 54 -14.60 6.28 -0.36
N GLY A 55 -13.42 6.92 -0.35
CA GLY A 55 -13.06 7.93 -1.34
C GLY A 55 -12.50 7.36 -2.64
N ASP A 56 -12.30 8.23 -3.63
CA ASP A 56 -11.74 7.92 -4.95
C ASP A 56 -10.39 7.20 -4.89
N ARG A 57 -9.59 7.51 -3.86
CA ARG A 57 -8.27 6.92 -3.64
C ARG A 57 -8.32 5.38 -3.51
N LEU A 58 -9.36 4.84 -2.88
CA LEU A 58 -9.54 3.39 -2.74
C LEU A 58 -9.79 2.74 -4.10
N PHE A 59 -10.64 3.36 -4.94
CA PHE A 59 -10.94 2.86 -6.28
C PHE A 59 -9.70 2.91 -7.17
N LYS A 60 -8.96 4.03 -7.14
CA LYS A 60 -7.71 4.18 -7.88
C LYS A 60 -6.65 3.15 -7.46
N CYS A 61 -6.49 2.90 -6.15
CA CYS A 61 -5.59 1.85 -5.68
C CYS A 61 -5.98 0.46 -6.20
N ARG A 62 -7.28 0.13 -6.24
CA ARG A 62 -7.77 -1.17 -6.76
C ARG A 62 -7.51 -1.33 -8.25
N ASP A 63 -7.74 -0.28 -9.03
CA ASP A 63 -7.44 -0.29 -10.47
C ASP A 63 -5.94 -0.51 -10.73
N LEU A 64 -5.08 0.28 -10.06
CA LEU A 64 -3.63 0.15 -10.20
C LEU A 64 -3.12 -1.21 -9.71
N LEU A 65 -3.66 -1.77 -8.62
CA LEU A 65 -3.31 -3.11 -8.16
C LEU A 65 -3.68 -4.18 -9.18
N SER A 66 -4.84 -4.08 -9.82
CA SER A 66 -5.25 -5.00 -10.90
C SER A 66 -4.27 -4.95 -12.08
N ARG A 67 -3.83 -3.75 -12.48
CA ARG A 67 -2.81 -3.55 -13.52
C ARG A 67 -1.47 -4.17 -13.12
N VAL A 68 -1.03 -3.94 -11.89
CA VAL A 68 0.18 -4.53 -11.31
C VAL A 68 0.11 -6.06 -11.32
N GLU A 69 -0.99 -6.65 -10.86
CA GLU A 69 -1.19 -8.10 -10.83
C GLU A 69 -1.13 -8.71 -12.23
N LYS A 70 -1.79 -8.09 -13.20
CA LYS A 70 -1.71 -8.52 -14.60
C LYS A 70 -0.26 -8.54 -15.11
N LEU A 71 0.50 -7.47 -14.84
CA LEU A 71 1.90 -7.40 -15.26
C LEU A 71 2.76 -8.41 -14.49
N MET A 72 2.50 -8.65 -13.21
CA MET A 72 3.19 -9.68 -12.42
C MET A 72 2.96 -11.07 -13.00
N ASP A 73 1.73 -11.39 -13.41
CA ASP A 73 1.37 -12.66 -14.04
C ASP A 73 2.10 -12.84 -15.38
N GLU A 74 2.12 -11.80 -16.22
CA GLU A 74 2.87 -11.80 -17.48
C GLU A 74 4.38 -12.04 -17.27
N LEU A 75 4.95 -11.44 -16.22
CA LEU A 75 6.36 -11.55 -15.86
C LEU A 75 6.69 -12.79 -14.99
N LYS A 76 5.68 -13.61 -14.67
CA LYS A 76 5.77 -14.78 -13.76
C LYS A 76 6.40 -14.44 -12.41
N VAL A 77 5.98 -13.33 -11.80
CA VAL A 77 6.43 -12.92 -10.47
C VAL A 77 5.54 -13.56 -9.42
N SER A 78 6.07 -14.56 -8.71
CA SER A 78 5.35 -15.24 -7.62
C SER A 78 5.67 -14.68 -6.24
N GLU A 79 6.62 -13.75 -6.14
CA GLU A 79 7.01 -13.12 -4.89
C GLU A 79 5.87 -12.26 -4.34
N LYS A 80 5.38 -12.65 -3.15
CA LYS A 80 4.32 -11.92 -2.43
C LYS A 80 4.87 -10.96 -1.39
N ASN A 81 6.12 -11.16 -0.97
CA ASN A 81 6.75 -10.39 0.10
C ASN A 81 7.84 -9.50 -0.49
N TYR A 82 7.59 -8.20 -0.43
CA TYR A 82 8.62 -7.19 -0.65
C TYR A 82 8.67 -6.30 0.59
N PRO A 83 9.86 -5.91 1.07
CA PRO A 83 9.97 -5.04 2.22
C PRO A 83 9.17 -3.78 1.96
N ALA A 84 8.13 -3.56 2.78
CA ALA A 84 7.32 -2.36 2.70
C ALA A 84 8.24 -1.18 3.03
N GLU A 85 8.66 -0.45 2.00
CA GLU A 85 9.25 0.87 2.17
C GLU A 85 8.33 1.67 3.08
N LEU A 86 8.93 2.36 4.06
CA LEU A 86 8.19 3.27 4.91
C LEU A 86 7.61 4.36 4.01
N LEU A 87 6.28 4.38 3.91
CA LEU A 87 5.60 5.49 3.25
C LEU A 87 5.88 6.75 4.06
N LYS A 88 6.34 7.79 3.36
CA LYS A 88 6.64 9.10 3.94
C LYS A 88 6.17 10.19 3.00
N GLY A 89 5.52 11.20 3.57
CA GLY A 89 4.98 12.33 2.82
C GLY A 89 3.55 12.10 2.38
N ASP A 90 3.08 12.93 1.46
CA ASP A 90 1.70 12.97 1.00
C ASP A 90 1.29 11.66 0.28
N PHE A 91 0.26 11.00 0.81
CA PHE A 91 -0.25 9.73 0.32
C PHE A 91 -0.88 9.83 -1.07
N ASN A 92 -1.49 10.97 -1.41
CA ASN A 92 -2.01 11.21 -2.76
C ASN A 92 -0.86 11.34 -3.76
N LYS A 93 0.20 12.05 -3.38
CA LYS A 93 1.40 12.15 -4.21
C LYS A 93 2.06 10.79 -4.42
N ILE A 94 2.18 9.97 -3.37
CA ILE A 94 2.71 8.61 -3.48
C ILE A 94 1.87 7.77 -4.45
N LEU A 95 0.55 7.91 -4.44
CA LEU A 95 -0.34 7.21 -5.36
C LEU A 95 -0.09 7.64 -6.81
N ASP A 96 -0.02 8.94 -7.06
CA ASP A 96 0.22 9.50 -8.40
C ASP A 96 1.61 9.15 -8.92
N ASP A 97 2.62 9.16 -8.06
CA ASP A 97 3.98 8.76 -8.43
C ASP A 97 4.04 7.24 -8.72
N SER A 98 3.33 6.41 -7.95
CA SER A 98 3.21 4.97 -8.21
C SER A 98 2.52 4.67 -9.54
N GLU A 99 1.50 5.44 -9.91
CA GLU A 99 0.84 5.34 -11.22
C GLU A 99 1.79 5.69 -12.36
N LYS A 100 2.50 6.82 -12.27
CA LYS A 100 3.49 7.22 -13.29
C LYS A 100 4.62 6.20 -13.43
N GLU A 101 5.14 5.69 -12.31
CA GLU A 101 6.16 4.65 -12.31
C GLU A 101 5.65 3.38 -13.02
N LEU A 102 4.39 2.98 -12.77
CA LEU A 102 3.77 1.84 -13.43
C LEU A 102 3.58 2.08 -14.93
N ASP A 103 3.13 3.25 -15.35
CA ASP A 103 2.98 3.61 -16.76
C ASP A 103 4.32 3.53 -17.51
N VAL A 104 5.39 4.05 -16.92
CA VAL A 104 6.75 3.98 -17.48
C VAL A 104 7.20 2.52 -17.59
N LEU A 105 6.95 1.72 -16.54
CA LEU A 105 7.31 0.32 -16.50
C LEU A 105 6.59 -0.51 -17.57
N GLU A 106 5.27 -0.36 -17.67
CA GLU A 106 4.44 -1.02 -18.68
C GLU A 106 4.91 -0.67 -20.10
N ASN A 107 5.20 0.62 -20.35
CA ASN A 107 5.68 1.08 -21.65
C ASN A 107 7.06 0.52 -22.01
N ASN A 108 7.99 0.50 -21.05
CA ASN A 108 9.33 -0.05 -21.27
C ASN A 108 9.28 -1.56 -21.56
N TYR A 109 8.47 -2.30 -20.79
CA TYR A 109 8.26 -3.72 -21.01
C TYR A 109 7.66 -4.01 -22.39
N ARG A 110 6.62 -3.26 -22.80
CA ARG A 110 6.01 -3.40 -24.13
C ARG A 110 6.99 -3.14 -25.26
N LYS A 111 7.79 -2.07 -25.17
CA LYS A 111 8.81 -1.73 -26.18
C LYS A 111 9.83 -2.85 -26.34
N LEU A 112 10.40 -3.30 -25.23
CA LEU A 112 11.46 -4.31 -25.25
C LEU A 112 10.94 -5.67 -25.76
N LYS A 113 9.71 -6.03 -25.39
CA LYS A 113 9.04 -7.22 -25.93
C LYS A 113 8.82 -7.12 -27.45
N ALA A 114 8.32 -5.98 -27.93
CA ALA A 114 8.08 -5.76 -29.36
C ALA A 114 9.38 -5.77 -30.19
N GLU A 115 10.49 -5.24 -29.65
CA GLU A 115 11.80 -5.30 -30.29
C GLU A 115 12.28 -6.75 -30.51
N ILE A 116 12.11 -7.61 -29.51
CA ILE A 116 12.48 -9.04 -29.61
C ILE A 116 11.60 -9.75 -30.63
N GLU A 117 10.29 -9.53 -30.59
CA GLU A 117 9.34 -10.13 -31.54
C GLU A 117 9.67 -9.70 -32.99
N SER A 118 9.96 -8.41 -33.21
CA SER A 118 10.34 -7.90 -34.53
C SER A 118 11.64 -8.52 -35.06
N LEU A 119 12.64 -8.75 -34.20
CA LEU A 119 13.87 -9.44 -34.60
C LEU A 119 13.63 -10.91 -34.93
N MET A 120 12.73 -11.58 -34.20
CA MET A 120 12.38 -12.98 -34.44
C MET A 120 11.61 -13.20 -35.74
N GLU A 121 10.81 -12.23 -36.17
CA GLU A 121 10.03 -12.30 -37.42
C GLU A 121 10.83 -11.88 -38.66
N LYS A 122 12.02 -11.31 -38.48
CA LYS A 122 12.84 -10.78 -39.57
C LYS A 122 13.36 -11.92 -40.47
N LYS A 123 12.95 -11.90 -41.74
CA LYS A 123 13.49 -12.79 -42.77
C LYS A 123 14.78 -12.20 -43.34
N VAL A 124 15.85 -12.98 -43.31
CA VAL A 124 17.20 -12.61 -43.78
C VAL A 124 17.76 -13.70 -44.68
N SER A 125 18.81 -13.39 -45.45
CA SER A 125 19.50 -14.40 -46.27
C SER A 125 20.24 -15.43 -45.40
N ASP A 126 20.64 -16.56 -45.98
CA ASP A 126 21.39 -17.59 -45.26
C ASP A 126 22.74 -17.09 -44.71
N GLU A 127 23.35 -16.09 -45.37
CA GLU A 127 24.61 -15.46 -44.95
C GLU A 127 24.43 -14.55 -43.73
N GLU A 128 23.24 -13.95 -43.57
CA GLU A 128 22.90 -13.01 -42.50
C GLU A 128 22.29 -13.69 -41.25
N LYS A 129 21.84 -14.94 -41.37
CA LYS A 129 21.26 -15.73 -40.27
C LYS A 129 22.14 -15.75 -39.00
N PRO A 130 23.46 -16.02 -39.07
CA PRO A 130 24.30 -16.07 -37.88
C PRO A 130 24.36 -14.72 -37.14
N LEU A 131 24.35 -13.61 -37.91
CA LEU A 131 24.34 -12.27 -37.34
C LEU A 131 23.02 -11.97 -36.64
N LEU A 132 21.88 -12.32 -37.27
CA LEU A 132 20.55 -12.16 -36.67
C LEU A 132 20.40 -12.98 -35.38
N GLU A 133 20.87 -14.23 -35.37
CA GLU A 133 20.87 -15.09 -34.18
C GLU A 133 21.68 -14.48 -33.03
N SER A 134 22.86 -13.91 -33.32
CA SER A 134 23.68 -13.21 -32.33
C SER A 134 23.00 -11.95 -31.78
N MET A 135 22.32 -11.18 -32.65
CA MET A 135 21.54 -10.00 -32.24
C MET A 135 20.37 -10.38 -31.32
N ILE A 136 19.63 -11.44 -31.67
CA ILE A 136 18.52 -11.96 -30.84
C ILE A 136 19.05 -12.44 -29.48
N ALA A 137 20.15 -13.19 -29.47
CA ALA A 137 20.74 -13.69 -28.22
C ALA A 137 21.17 -12.53 -27.30
N THR A 138 21.83 -11.51 -27.86
CA THR A 138 22.25 -10.31 -27.12
C THR A 138 21.05 -9.57 -26.53
N LYS A 139 19.99 -9.36 -27.33
CA LYS A 139 18.77 -8.69 -26.90
C LYS A 139 18.00 -9.47 -25.85
N LYS A 140 17.99 -10.80 -25.90
CA LYS A 140 17.40 -11.65 -24.85
C LYS A 140 18.14 -11.50 -23.52
N ILE A 141 19.47 -11.45 -23.54
CA ILE A 141 20.28 -11.21 -22.34
C ILE A 141 19.98 -9.83 -21.75
N GLU A 142 19.94 -8.79 -22.58
CA GLU A 142 19.54 -7.43 -22.16
C GLU A 142 18.14 -7.43 -21.53
N PHE A 143 17.18 -8.10 -22.16
CA PHE A 143 15.83 -8.27 -21.63
C PHE A 143 15.80 -9.00 -20.29
N GLU A 144 16.54 -10.08 -20.11
CA GLU A 144 16.62 -10.82 -18.85
C GLU A 144 17.22 -9.95 -17.73
N GLN A 145 18.20 -9.09 -18.03
CA GLN A 145 18.75 -8.14 -17.06
C GLN A 145 17.71 -7.08 -16.65
N HIS A 146 17.01 -6.50 -17.63
CA HIS A 146 15.92 -5.54 -17.35
C HIS A 146 14.76 -6.19 -16.61
N LEU A 147 14.48 -7.47 -16.87
CA LEU A 147 13.41 -8.22 -16.24
C LEU A 147 13.55 -8.19 -14.71
N GLN A 148 14.76 -8.39 -14.17
CA GLN A 148 14.96 -8.36 -12.72
C GLN A 148 14.66 -6.98 -12.12
N LEU A 149 15.06 -5.91 -12.80
CA LEU A 149 14.76 -4.54 -12.38
C LEU A 149 13.25 -4.25 -12.46
N PHE A 150 12.58 -4.74 -13.50
CA PHE A 150 11.13 -4.62 -13.65
C PHE A 150 10.38 -5.32 -12.53
N LYS A 151 10.76 -6.58 -12.23
CA LYS A 151 10.18 -7.35 -11.13
C LYS A 151 10.31 -6.62 -9.81
N LYS A 152 11.50 -6.12 -9.49
CA LYS A 152 11.76 -5.37 -8.25
C LYS A 152 10.91 -4.11 -8.18
N SER A 153 10.84 -3.33 -9.26
CA SER A 153 10.07 -2.08 -9.31
C SER A 153 8.57 -2.36 -9.14
N LEU A 154 8.07 -3.41 -9.78
CA LEU A 154 6.66 -3.82 -9.68
C LEU A 154 6.27 -4.22 -8.26
N LEU A 155 7.16 -4.93 -7.56
CA LEU A 155 6.96 -5.30 -6.16
C LEU A 155 6.95 -4.08 -5.21
N VAL A 156 7.80 -3.09 -5.47
CA VAL A 156 7.80 -1.81 -4.75
C VAL A 156 6.46 -1.08 -4.94
N ILE A 157 6.04 -0.90 -6.20
CA ILE A 157 4.77 -0.25 -6.56
C ILE A 157 3.60 -0.98 -5.88
N ARG A 158 3.55 -2.31 -5.99
CA ARG A 158 2.54 -3.14 -5.32
C ARG A 158 2.49 -2.87 -3.82
N SER A 159 3.64 -2.86 -3.16
CA SER A 159 3.73 -2.67 -1.72
C SER A 159 3.19 -1.31 -1.28
N ARG A 160 3.51 -0.25 -2.03
CA ARG A 160 2.98 1.11 -1.80
C ARG A 160 1.46 1.14 -1.96
N LEU A 161 0.95 0.61 -3.07
CA LEU A 161 -0.49 0.59 -3.35
C LEU A 161 -1.29 -0.23 -2.32
N GLU A 162 -0.76 -1.38 -1.87
CA GLU A 162 -1.38 -2.18 -0.80
C GLU A 162 -1.44 -1.44 0.52
N ALA A 163 -0.39 -0.71 0.88
CA ALA A 163 -0.37 0.10 2.09
C ALA A 163 -1.40 1.25 2.02
N LEU A 164 -1.45 1.98 0.90
CA LEU A 164 -2.43 3.03 0.66
C LEU A 164 -3.86 2.49 0.71
N ARG A 165 -4.13 1.37 0.02
CA ARG A 165 -5.43 0.69 0.02
C ARG A 165 -5.87 0.33 1.44
N LYS A 166 -4.98 -0.26 2.24
CA LYS A 166 -5.29 -0.65 3.62
C LYS A 166 -5.59 0.55 4.52
N VAL A 167 -4.90 1.65 4.31
CA VAL A 167 -5.14 2.91 5.06
C VAL A 167 -6.54 3.44 4.72
N ASP A 168 -6.93 3.47 3.45
CA ASP A 168 -8.28 3.87 3.04
C ASP A 168 -9.36 2.89 3.50
N GLU A 169 -9.09 1.59 3.51
CA GLU A 169 -10.04 0.61 4.03
C GLU A 169 -10.24 0.77 5.54
N ALA A 170 -9.16 1.01 6.28
CA ALA A 170 -9.22 1.27 7.72
C ALA A 170 -9.98 2.56 8.04
N LYS A 171 -9.94 3.58 7.17
CA LYS A 171 -10.71 4.82 7.35
C LYS A 171 -12.19 4.60 7.57
N ARG A 172 -12.76 3.54 7.00
CA ARG A 172 -14.17 3.18 7.11
C ARG A 172 -14.61 2.78 8.53
N PHE A 173 -13.66 2.46 9.40
CA PHE A 173 -13.91 2.15 10.80
C PHE A 173 -13.92 3.40 11.68
N LEU A 174 -13.52 4.56 11.16
CA LEU A 174 -13.46 5.81 11.91
C LEU A 174 -14.76 6.61 11.78
N GLY A 175 -14.98 7.47 12.77
CA GLY A 175 -15.93 8.57 12.70
C GLY A 175 -15.23 9.85 12.27
N ARG A 176 -15.96 10.76 11.64
CA ARG A 176 -15.46 12.07 11.23
C ARG A 176 -16.27 13.18 11.89
N THR A 177 -15.59 14.19 12.39
CA THR A 177 -16.17 15.49 12.78
C THR A 177 -15.84 16.54 11.72
N TYR A 178 -16.07 17.82 11.98
CA TYR A 178 -15.73 18.90 11.05
C TYR A 178 -14.25 18.88 10.58
N ARG A 179 -13.28 18.62 11.47
CA ARG A 179 -11.84 18.65 11.13
C ARG A 179 -11.01 17.53 11.76
N THR A 180 -11.65 16.58 12.42
CA THR A 180 -10.96 15.48 13.09
C THR A 180 -11.60 14.15 12.76
N TYR A 181 -10.80 13.11 12.90
CA TYR A 181 -11.23 11.72 12.85
C TYR A 181 -11.20 11.13 14.26
N ILE A 182 -12.20 10.32 14.56
CA ILE A 182 -12.33 9.56 15.79
C ILE A 182 -12.01 8.10 15.47
N MET A 183 -10.98 7.57 16.13
CA MET A 183 -10.53 6.19 16.00
C MET A 183 -10.73 5.47 17.32
N GLU A 184 -11.33 4.29 17.28
CA GLU A 184 -11.42 3.40 18.44
C GLU A 184 -10.63 2.11 18.18
N ALA A 185 -9.94 1.60 19.21
CA ALA A 185 -9.19 0.36 19.09
C ALA A 185 -9.04 -0.37 20.42
N TRP A 186 -8.91 -1.69 20.38
CA TRP A 186 -8.43 -2.49 21.50
C TRP A 186 -6.90 -2.59 21.46
N VAL A 187 -6.26 -2.28 22.59
CA VAL A 187 -4.80 -2.28 22.73
C VAL A 187 -4.38 -3.16 23.92
N PRO A 188 -3.36 -4.03 23.79
CA PRO A 188 -2.79 -4.77 24.92
C PRO A 188 -2.27 -3.86 26.02
N LEU A 189 -2.51 -4.22 27.29
CA LEU A 189 -2.10 -3.39 28.44
C LEU A 189 -0.60 -3.06 28.45
N ASP A 190 0.25 -4.03 28.08
CA ASP A 190 1.71 -3.89 28.03
C ASP A 190 2.21 -3.06 26.84
N LYS A 191 1.29 -2.64 25.95
CA LYS A 191 1.56 -1.90 24.71
C LYS A 191 0.91 -0.52 24.64
N ILE A 192 0.24 -0.09 25.70
CA ILE A 192 -0.44 1.21 25.77
C ILE A 192 0.50 2.36 25.40
N GLU A 193 1.70 2.40 25.99
CA GLU A 193 2.64 3.51 25.74
C GLU A 193 3.28 3.46 24.34
N ASP A 194 3.52 2.26 23.80
CA ASP A 194 3.99 2.09 22.43
C ASP A 194 2.96 2.66 21.44
N VAL A 195 1.67 2.32 21.62
CA VAL A 195 0.57 2.83 20.78
C VAL A 195 0.40 4.34 20.95
N ARG A 196 0.37 4.84 22.19
CA ARG A 196 0.23 6.28 22.47
C ARG A 196 1.33 7.06 21.77
N LYS A 197 2.58 6.64 21.95
CA LYS A 197 3.74 7.29 21.34
C LYS A 197 3.64 7.30 19.82
N VAL A 198 3.29 6.18 19.19
CA VAL A 198 3.16 6.10 17.73
C VAL A 198 2.08 7.05 17.20
N ILE A 199 0.93 7.15 17.86
CA ILE A 199 -0.15 8.08 17.45
C ILE A 199 0.29 9.54 17.62
N VAL A 200 0.92 9.88 18.75
CA VAL A 200 1.41 11.23 19.05
C VAL A 200 2.50 11.65 18.06
N ASP A 201 3.49 10.78 17.81
CA ASP A 201 4.60 11.06 16.90
C ASP A 201 4.09 11.23 15.45
N ALA A 202 3.20 10.34 14.98
CA ALA A 202 2.65 10.39 13.62
C ALA A 202 1.77 11.63 13.38
N SER A 203 1.04 12.07 14.41
CA SER A 203 0.22 13.28 14.36
C SER A 203 0.98 14.57 14.70
N LYS A 204 2.28 14.49 14.99
CA LYS A 204 3.11 15.61 15.48
C LYS A 204 2.50 16.31 16.71
N GLY A 205 1.86 15.52 17.58
CA GLY A 205 1.16 15.99 18.77
C GLY A 205 -0.24 16.58 18.52
N LEU A 206 -0.72 16.63 17.27
CA LEU A 206 -2.05 17.14 16.92
C LEU A 206 -3.12 16.03 17.03
N CYS A 207 -3.19 15.43 18.22
CA CYS A 207 -4.16 14.40 18.56
C CYS A 207 -4.51 14.44 20.06
N ILE A 208 -5.64 13.84 20.41
CA ILE A 208 -5.99 13.49 21.79
C ILE A 208 -6.07 11.97 21.85
N VAL A 209 -5.46 11.36 22.87
CA VAL A 209 -5.38 9.90 23.03
C VAL A 209 -5.83 9.52 24.43
N GLU A 210 -6.99 8.89 24.53
CA GLU A 210 -7.64 8.50 25.78
C GLU A 210 -7.77 6.99 25.86
N PHE A 211 -7.55 6.43 27.04
CA PHE A 211 -7.80 5.01 27.30
C PHE A 211 -8.89 4.88 28.34
N SER A 212 -9.80 3.93 28.15
CA SER A 212 -10.85 3.67 29.13
C SER A 212 -10.25 3.39 30.51
N PRO A 213 -10.87 3.86 31.61
CA PRO A 213 -10.40 3.55 32.94
C PRO A 213 -10.31 2.02 33.16
N PRO A 214 -9.39 1.56 34.03
CA PRO A 214 -9.23 0.15 34.38
C PRO A 214 -10.47 -0.44 35.06
#